data_AF-A0AAW5M0E5-F1
#
_entry.id   AF-A0AAW5M0E5-F1
#
_cell.length_a   1.000
_cell.length_b   1.000
_cell.length_c   1.000
_cell.angle_alpha   90.00
_cell.angle_beta   90.00
_cell.angle_gamma   90.00
#
_symmetry.space_group_name_H-M   'P 1'
#
loop_
_entity.id
_entity.type
_entity.pdbx_description
1 polymer ?
#
loop_
_entity_poly.entity_id
_entity_poly.type
_entity_poly.pdbx_seq_one_letter_code
_entity_poly.pdbx_strand_id
1 'polypeptide(L)'
;MKKAVRARQFMYTQDIEHLPFKQENLKELLEKSNAEQWAYILHDKDVNEKGEPIRPHFHVILKFKDAKTISRIAKLFNDQQQYVEVWHNTINNGYSYLIHKTTNAKNKHHYDPSEVVALLTL
;
A
#
# COMPACT_ATOMS: atom_id res chain seq x y z
N MET A 1 30.54 2.47 -0.31
CA MET A 1 29.21 2.18 0.28
C MET A 1 28.12 2.64 -0.68
N LYS A 2 27.18 1.77 -1.07
CA LYS A 2 26.06 2.15 -1.95
C LYS A 2 25.07 3.01 -1.13
N LYS A 3 24.73 4.21 -1.61
CA LYS A 3 23.76 5.08 -0.90
C LYS A 3 22.40 4.38 -0.86
N ALA A 4 21.73 4.41 0.30
CA ALA A 4 20.38 3.90 0.43
C ALA A 4 19.41 4.70 -0.46
N VAL A 5 18.55 4.00 -1.20
CA VAL A 5 17.51 4.64 -2.03
C VAL A 5 16.56 5.40 -1.10
N ARG A 6 16.28 6.66 -1.45
CA ARG A 6 15.34 7.51 -0.74
C ARG A 6 14.23 7.94 -1.68
N ALA A 7 12.99 7.87 -1.22
CA ALA A 7 11.82 8.23 -2.00
C ALA A 7 10.76 8.89 -1.10
N ARG A 8 9.78 9.54 -1.72
CA ARG A 8 8.67 10.20 -1.01
C ARG A 8 7.37 9.39 -1.05
N GLN A 9 7.28 8.40 -1.93
CA GLN A 9 6.08 7.62 -2.16
C GLN A 9 6.41 6.14 -2.07
N PHE A 10 5.54 5.37 -1.40
CA PHE A 10 5.76 3.96 -1.13
C PHE A 10 4.46 3.18 -1.25
N MET A 11 4.59 1.90 -1.56
CA MET A 11 3.53 0.91 -1.39
C MET A 11 3.96 -0.09 -0.32
N TYR A 12 3.07 -0.40 0.62
CA TYR A 12 3.19 -1.56 1.50
C TYR A 12 2.13 -2.59 1.12
N THR A 13 2.52 -3.86 1.04
CA THR A 13 1.62 -4.96 0.71
C THR A 13 1.87 -6.12 1.66
N GLN A 14 0.83 -6.59 2.35
CA GLN A 14 0.95 -7.74 3.26
C GLN A 14 -0.35 -8.52 3.38
N ASP A 15 -0.19 -9.83 3.48
CA ASP A 15 -1.24 -10.81 3.74
C ASP A 15 -1.79 -10.66 5.17
N ILE A 16 -3.12 -10.75 5.34
CA ILE A 16 -3.75 -10.52 6.65
C ILE A 16 -3.26 -11.49 7.74
N GLU A 17 -2.87 -12.71 7.39
CA GLU A 17 -2.40 -13.74 8.33
C GLU A 17 -0.95 -13.48 8.77
N HIS A 18 -0.22 -12.64 8.03
CA HIS A 18 1.19 -12.34 8.27
C HIS A 18 1.43 -10.92 8.76
N LEU A 19 0.36 -10.15 9.03
CA LEU A 19 0.49 -8.83 9.62
C LEU A 19 1.18 -8.91 10.98
N PRO A 20 2.23 -8.11 11.23
CA PRO A 20 2.88 -8.03 12.55
C PRO A 20 2.10 -7.15 13.55
N PHE A 21 0.89 -6.75 13.19
CA PHE A 21 -0.05 -5.96 13.98
C PHE A 21 -1.49 -6.41 13.68
N LYS A 22 -2.44 -6.06 14.55
CA LYS A 22 -3.86 -6.37 14.31
C LYS A 22 -4.42 -5.50 13.19
N GLN A 23 -5.18 -6.09 12.26
CA GLN A 23 -5.80 -5.41 11.12
C GLN A 23 -6.49 -4.09 11.51
N GLU A 24 -7.25 -4.09 12.60
CA GLU A 24 -8.01 -2.92 13.07
C GLU A 24 -7.12 -1.73 13.44
N ASN A 25 -5.83 -1.97 13.73
CA ASN A 25 -4.87 -0.93 14.09
C ASN A 25 -4.23 -0.25 12.87
N LEU A 26 -4.47 -0.74 11.64
CA LEU A 26 -3.83 -0.19 10.43
C LEU A 26 -4.10 1.31 10.26
N LYS A 27 -5.35 1.73 10.43
CA LYS A 27 -5.75 3.15 10.31
C LYS A 27 -5.01 4.03 11.31
N GLU A 28 -4.98 3.64 12.58
CA GLU A 28 -4.30 4.39 13.64
C GLU A 28 -2.78 4.48 13.38
N LEU A 29 -2.18 3.40 12.90
CA LEU A 29 -0.77 3.34 12.52
C LEU A 29 -0.45 4.33 11.38
N LEU A 30 -1.33 4.43 10.38
CA LEU A 30 -1.20 5.37 9.27
C LEU A 30 -1.43 6.82 9.71
N GLU A 31 -2.39 7.07 10.59
CA GLU A 31 -2.61 8.40 11.18
C GLU A 31 -1.38 8.89 11.96
N LYS A 32 -0.63 7.99 12.61
CA LYS A 32 0.61 8.31 13.35
C LYS A 32 1.88 8.29 12.49
N SER A 33 1.76 8.02 11.19
CA SER A 33 2.93 7.81 10.31
C SER A 33 3.68 9.09 9.91
N ASN A 34 3.05 10.26 10.07
CA ASN A 34 3.47 11.55 9.49
C ASN A 34 3.52 11.54 7.94
N ALA A 35 2.80 10.63 7.28
CA ALA A 35 2.51 10.76 5.85
C ALA A 35 1.56 11.95 5.61
N GLU A 36 1.82 12.72 4.56
CA GLU A 36 0.93 13.83 4.13
C GLU A 36 -0.35 13.28 3.51
N GLN A 37 -0.24 12.16 2.80
CA GLN A 37 -1.35 11.47 2.17
C GLN A 37 -1.16 9.96 2.33
N TRP A 38 -2.24 9.25 2.61
CA TRP A 38 -2.25 7.79 2.60
C TRP A 38 -3.62 7.26 2.18
N ALA A 39 -3.63 6.07 1.56
CA ALA A 39 -4.83 5.34 1.22
C ALA A 39 -4.54 3.85 1.31
N TYR A 40 -5.51 3.06 1.75
CA TYR A 40 -5.40 1.61 1.79
C TYR A 40 -6.73 0.93 1.49
N ILE A 41 -6.65 -0.34 1.10
CA ILE A 41 -7.78 -1.22 0.81
C ILE A 41 -7.39 -2.67 1.11
N LEU A 42 -8.38 -3.48 1.49
CA LEU A 42 -8.26 -4.92 1.57
C LEU A 42 -8.60 -5.53 0.20
N HIS A 43 -7.66 -6.25 -0.41
CA HIS A 43 -7.93 -7.07 -1.59
C HIS A 43 -8.32 -8.48 -1.14
N ASP A 44 -9.61 -8.80 -1.18
CA ASP A 44 -10.20 -10.09 -0.79
C ASP A 44 -10.91 -10.82 -1.95
N LYS A 45 -10.92 -10.23 -3.15
CA LYS A 45 -11.59 -10.75 -4.36
C LYS A 45 -10.63 -11.04 -5.51
N ASP A 46 -9.33 -10.97 -5.24
CA ASP A 46 -8.29 -11.21 -6.23
C ASP A 46 -8.19 -12.69 -6.59
N VAL A 47 -7.96 -12.97 -7.87
CA VAL A 47 -7.71 -14.32 -8.39
C VAL A 47 -6.39 -14.35 -9.15
N ASN A 48 -5.71 -15.49 -9.13
CA ASN A 48 -4.50 -15.71 -9.89
C ASN A 48 -4.82 -16.01 -11.37
N GLU A 49 -3.78 -16.27 -12.19
CA GLU A 49 -3.93 -16.58 -13.62
C GLU A 49 -4.76 -17.85 -13.90
N LYS A 50 -4.91 -18.74 -12.92
CA LYS A 50 -5.74 -19.95 -12.99
C LYS A 50 -7.18 -19.73 -12.50
N GLY A 51 -7.52 -18.51 -12.06
CA GLY A 51 -8.81 -18.19 -11.47
C GLY A 51 -8.96 -18.65 -10.02
N GLU A 52 -7.87 -19.06 -9.36
CA GLU A 52 -7.90 -19.47 -7.95
C GLU A 52 -7.78 -18.23 -7.05
N PRO A 53 -8.51 -18.17 -5.92
CA PRO A 53 -8.43 -17.05 -4.99
C PRO A 53 -7.01 -16.78 -4.49
N ILE A 54 -6.61 -15.51 -4.51
CA ILE A 54 -5.40 -15.04 -3.82
C ILE A 54 -5.78 -14.76 -2.36
N ARG A 55 -4.87 -15.07 -1.42
CA ARG A 55 -5.11 -14.81 -0.01
C ARG A 55 -5.38 -13.31 0.23
N PRO A 56 -6.32 -12.96 1.14
CA PRO A 56 -6.62 -11.57 1.42
C PRO A 56 -5.39 -10.79 1.89
N HIS A 57 -5.16 -9.61 1.32
CA HIS A 57 -4.00 -8.79 1.60
C HIS A 57 -4.32 -7.30 1.54
N PHE A 58 -3.63 -6.51 2.36
CA PHE A 58 -3.72 -5.06 2.28
C PHE A 58 -2.76 -4.52 1.22
N HIS A 59 -3.24 -3.55 0.46
CA HIS A 59 -2.39 -2.59 -0.24
C HIS A 59 -2.50 -1.22 0.44
N VAL A 60 -1.36 -0.59 0.69
CA VAL A 60 -1.26 0.74 1.31
C VAL A 60 -0.37 1.62 0.45
N ILE A 61 -0.88 2.76 0.00
CA ILE A 61 -0.11 3.82 -0.66
C ILE A 61 0.15 4.93 0.34
N LEU A 62 1.42 5.34 0.50
CA LEU A 62 1.83 6.44 1.37
C LEU A 62 2.64 7.48 0.61
N LYS A 63 2.44 8.76 0.96
CA LYS A 63 3.26 9.88 0.49
C LYS A 63 3.71 10.77 1.65
N PHE A 64 4.99 11.11 1.65
CA PHE A 64 5.65 11.93 2.67
C PHE A 64 6.17 13.25 2.10
N LYS A 65 6.21 14.27 2.97
CA LYS A 65 6.87 15.55 2.70
C LYS A 65 8.34 15.37 2.35
N ASP A 66 9.06 14.65 3.21
CA ASP A 66 10.49 14.41 3.08
C ASP A 66 10.78 12.97 2.65
N ALA A 67 11.85 12.79 1.88
CA ALA A 67 12.24 11.47 1.40
C ALA A 67 12.62 10.53 2.56
N LYS A 68 12.01 9.34 2.59
CA LYS A 68 12.28 8.25 3.55
C LYS A 68 13.05 7.12 2.86
N THR A 69 13.55 6.17 3.64
CA THR A 69 14.12 4.90 3.14
C THR A 69 13.10 3.79 3.29
N ILE A 70 13.21 2.72 2.49
CA ILE A 70 12.39 1.50 2.65
C ILE A 70 12.45 0.98 4.10
N SER A 71 13.65 0.90 4.68
CA SER A 71 13.82 0.50 6.09
C SER A 71 13.02 1.35 7.08
N ARG A 72 12.90 2.67 6.86
CA ARG A 72 12.10 3.53 7.74
C ARG A 72 10.61 3.25 7.60
N ILE A 73 10.14 2.94 6.40
CA ILE A 73 8.74 2.59 6.14
C ILE A 73 8.43 1.20 6.68
N ALA A 74 9.31 0.21 6.48
CA ALA A 74 9.13 -1.13 7.05
C ALA A 74 9.02 -1.09 8.59
N LYS A 75 9.85 -0.25 9.24
CA LYS A 75 9.77 0.00 10.69
C LYS A 75 8.44 0.63 11.15
N LEU A 76 7.78 1.43 10.31
CA LEU A 76 6.46 1.99 10.62
C LEU A 76 5.44 0.86 10.83
N PHE A 77 5.51 -0.18 10.00
CA PHE A 77 4.65 -1.35 10.05
C PHE A 77 5.15 -2.46 10.98
N ASN A 78 6.32 -2.29 11.62
CA ASN A 78 7.02 -3.37 12.33
C ASN A 78 7.22 -4.63 11.45
N ASP A 79 7.52 -4.43 10.17
CA ASP A 79 7.62 -5.51 9.17
C ASP A 79 8.97 -5.50 8.43
N GLN A 80 9.17 -6.48 7.56
CA GLN A 80 10.36 -6.64 6.74
C GLN A 80 10.33 -5.72 5.52
N GLN A 81 11.53 -5.34 5.07
CA GLN A 81 11.70 -4.40 3.95
C GLN A 81 11.15 -4.93 2.61
N GLN A 82 11.05 -6.24 2.44
CA GLN A 82 10.56 -6.88 1.22
C GLN A 82 9.08 -6.61 0.94
N TYR A 83 8.31 -6.20 1.95
CA TYR A 83 6.89 -5.86 1.82
C TYR A 83 6.66 -4.38 1.48
N VAL A 84 7.75 -3.62 1.28
CA VAL A 84 7.70 -2.20 0.98
C VAL A 84 8.44 -1.90 -0.32
N GLU A 85 7.74 -1.26 -1.24
CA GLU A 85 8.27 -0.84 -2.53
C GLU A 85 8.24 0.68 -2.67
N VAL A 86 9.17 1.23 -3.45
CA VAL A 86 9.10 2.64 -3.85
C VAL A 86 8.05 2.78 -4.94
N TRP A 87 7.11 3.69 -4.76
CA TRP A 87 6.15 4.03 -5.79
C TRP A 87 6.73 5.09 -6.73
N HIS A 88 7.08 4.68 -7.95
CA HIS A 88 7.75 5.53 -8.93
C HIS A 88 6.80 6.36 -9.81
N ASN A 89 5.52 5.96 -9.90
CA ASN A 89 4.51 6.69 -10.66
C ASN A 89 3.95 7.89 -9.88
N THR A 90 3.01 8.61 -10.51
CA THR A 90 2.26 9.66 -9.82
C THR A 90 1.46 9.08 -8.65
N ILE A 91 1.20 9.88 -7.62
CA ILE A 91 0.42 9.43 -6.47
C ILE A 91 -0.99 8.99 -6.88
N ASN A 92 -1.61 9.71 -7.84
CA ASN A 92 -2.93 9.37 -8.37
C ASN A 92 -2.95 8.01 -9.05
N ASN A 93 -1.85 7.61 -9.72
CA ASN A 93 -1.74 6.26 -10.26
C ASN A 93 -1.72 5.21 -9.15
N GLY A 94 -1.13 5.51 -7.99
CA GLY A 94 -1.19 4.65 -6.80
C GLY A 94 -2.61 4.49 -6.28
N TYR A 95 -3.38 5.57 -6.19
CA TYR A 95 -4.79 5.49 -5.78
C TYR A 95 -5.64 4.69 -6.78
N SER A 96 -5.43 4.87 -8.09
CA SER A 96 -6.09 4.04 -9.09
C SER A 96 -5.68 2.57 -9.02
N TYR A 97 -4.44 2.29 -8.57
CA TYR A 97 -3.95 0.91 -8.42
C TYR A 97 -4.72 0.15 -7.34
N LEU A 98 -5.06 0.81 -6.22
CA LEU A 98 -5.84 0.22 -5.13
C LEU A 98 -7.19 -0.36 -5.59
N ILE A 99 -7.77 0.18 -6.66
CA ILE A 99 -9.06 -0.30 -7.19
C ILE A 99 -8.92 -0.98 -8.55
N HIS A 100 -7.70 -1.38 -8.91
CA HIS A 100 -7.36 -2.00 -10.20
C HIS A 100 -7.77 -1.19 -11.45
N LYS A 101 -7.93 0.14 -11.34
CA LYS A 101 -8.24 1.03 -12.48
C LYS A 101 -6.99 1.57 -13.17
N THR A 102 -5.90 0.80 -13.18
CA THR A 102 -4.70 1.12 -13.97
C THR A 102 -4.69 0.32 -15.27
N THR A 103 -3.96 0.78 -16.28
CA THR A 103 -3.88 0.11 -17.59
C THR A 103 -3.43 -1.35 -17.48
N ASN A 104 -2.59 -1.66 -16.49
CA ASN A 104 -2.01 -2.99 -16.31
C ASN A 104 -2.87 -3.91 -15.43
N ALA A 105 -3.96 -3.41 -14.84
CA ALA A 105 -4.83 -4.15 -13.94
C ALA A 105 -6.24 -4.40 -14.51
N LYS A 106 -6.48 -4.07 -15.79
CA LYS A 106 -7.81 -4.17 -16.44
C LYS A 106 -8.48 -5.55 -16.36
N ASN A 107 -7.70 -6.62 -16.28
CA ASN A 107 -8.23 -7.99 -16.24
C ASN A 107 -8.42 -8.51 -14.79
N LYS A 108 -8.09 -7.69 -13.79
CA LYS A 108 -8.28 -8.02 -12.38
C LYS A 108 -9.67 -7.60 -11.91
N HIS A 109 -10.06 -8.06 -10.74
CA HIS A 109 -11.28 -7.60 -10.07
C HIS A 109 -11.19 -6.09 -9.81
N HIS A 110 -12.19 -5.31 -10.25
CA HIS A 110 -12.24 -3.87 -9.98
C HIS A 110 -13.01 -3.63 -8.69
N TYR A 111 -12.32 -3.11 -7.66
CA TYR A 111 -12.94 -2.75 -6.39
C TYR A 111 -13.72 -1.44 -6.49
N ASP A 112 -14.71 -1.30 -5.62
CA ASP A 112 -15.46 -0.05 -5.50
C ASP A 112 -14.61 1.00 -4.76
N PRO A 113 -14.55 2.27 -5.21
CA PRO A 113 -13.83 3.33 -4.51
C PRO A 113 -14.24 3.51 -3.04
N SER A 114 -15.46 3.15 -2.65
CA SER A 114 -15.94 3.19 -1.27
C SER A 114 -15.27 2.17 -0.34
N GLU A 115 -14.58 1.16 -0.89
CA GLU A 115 -13.79 0.18 -0.14
C GLU A 115 -12.42 0.74 0.27
N VAL A 116 -12.02 1.90 -0.26
CA VAL A 116 -10.77 2.56 0.08
C VAL A 116 -10.94 3.43 1.32
N VAL A 117 -10.06 3.26 2.30
CA VAL A 117 -9.91 4.16 3.44
C VAL A 117 -8.72 5.08 3.19
N ALA A 118 -8.90 6.39 3.30
CA ALA A 118 -7.86 7.35 2.96
C ALA A 118 -7.89 8.62 3.80
N LEU A 119 -6.70 9.23 3.94
CA LEU A 119 -6.53 10.65 4.27
C LEU A 119 -5.96 11.33 3.02
N LEU A 120 -6.82 12.00 2.28
CA LEU A 120 -6.44 12.81 1.13
C LEU A 120 -6.61 14.27 1.51
N THR A 121 -5.50 15.01 1.60
CA THR A 121 -5.57 16.46 1.52
C THR A 121 -5.90 16.81 0.07
N LEU A 122 -7.12 17.33 -0.14
CA LEU A 122 -7.59 17.89 -1.41
C LEU A 122 -6.86 19.19 -1.74
#